data_AF-A0A8X6KKS0-F1
#
_entry.id   AF-A0A8X6KKS0-F1
#
_cell.length_a   1.000
_cell.length_b   1.000
_cell.length_c   1.000
_cell.angle_alpha   90.00
_cell.angle_beta   90.00
_cell.angle_gamma   90.00
#
_symmetry.space_group_name_H-M   'P 1'
#
loop_
_entity.id
_entity.type
_entity.pdbx_description
1 polymer ?
#
loop_
_entity_poly.entity_id
_entity_poly.type
_entity_poly.pdbx_seq_one_letter_code
_entity_poly.pdbx_strand_id
1 'polypeptide(L)'
;MHRRMKAVYGEYGLCCLNVVEWRKRFIEGSELLEDDAQPGQAHHVITTEMIAEVNALVLDNRIITMDEIHWLLGISVGTTHNIMH
;
A
#
# COMPACT_ATOMS: atom_id res chain seq x y z
N MET A 1 -4.89 12.06 28.52
CA MET A 1 -4.57 10.66 28.15
C MET A 1 -3.06 10.41 28.12
N HIS A 2 -2.28 11.14 27.33
CA HIS A 2 -0.84 10.89 27.17
C HIS A 2 -0.05 10.75 28.49
N ARG A 3 -0.19 11.68 29.46
CA ARG A 3 0.50 11.56 30.76
C ARG A 3 0.16 10.29 31.54
N ARG A 4 -1.09 9.80 31.44
CA ARG A 4 -1.51 8.56 32.10
C ARG A 4 -0.97 7.33 31.36
N MET A 5 -0.94 7.35 30.03
CA MET A 5 -0.35 6.28 29.22
C MET A 5 1.16 6.20 29.45
N LYS A 6 1.86 7.33 29.48
CA LYS A 6 3.30 7.38 29.81
C LYS A 6 3.59 6.87 31.23
N ALA A 7 2.71 7.11 32.19
CA ALA A 7 2.87 6.60 33.55
C ALA A 7 2.70 5.07 33.66
N VAL A 8 1.90 4.46 32.79
CA VAL A 8 1.64 3.00 32.79
C VAL A 8 2.59 2.23 31.88
N TYR A 9 2.86 2.75 30.68
CA TYR A 9 3.63 2.06 29.64
C TYR A 9 5.06 2.59 29.48
N GLY A 10 5.43 3.67 30.19
CA GLY A 10 6.77 4.24 30.12
C GLY A 10 7.14 4.68 28.71
N GLU A 11 8.29 4.22 28.22
CA GLU A 11 8.80 4.49 26.87
C GLU A 11 8.11 3.69 25.77
N TYR A 12 7.41 2.60 26.13
CA TYR A 12 6.59 1.82 25.20
C TYR A 12 5.19 2.43 24.98
N GLY A 13 4.90 3.57 25.63
CA GLY A 13 3.65 4.30 25.45
C GLY A 13 3.60 5.05 24.11
N LEU A 14 2.40 5.20 23.56
CA LEU A 14 2.16 6.02 22.36
C LEU A 14 2.65 7.45 22.56
N CYS A 15 3.28 8.01 21.53
CA CYS A 15 3.67 9.42 21.49
C CYS A 15 2.45 10.36 21.62
N CYS A 16 2.68 11.58 22.13
CA CYS A 16 1.66 12.64 22.21
C CYS A 16 0.83 12.78 20.94
N LEU A 17 1.48 12.75 19.77
CA LEU A 17 0.85 12.94 18.46
C LEU A 17 -0.17 11.84 18.18
N ASN A 18 0.22 10.57 18.32
CA ASN A 18 -0.66 9.42 18.12
C ASN A 18 -1.87 9.49 19.07
N VAL A 19 -1.67 9.86 20.33
CA VAL A 19 -2.78 10.01 21.30
C VAL A 19 -3.77 11.11 20.89
N VAL A 20 -3.29 12.19 20.25
CA VAL A 20 -4.15 13.27 19.74
C VAL A 20 -4.92 12.81 18.49
N GLU A 21 -4.28 12.07 17.58
CA GLU A 21 -4.96 11.49 16.40
C GLU A 21 -6.05 10.51 16.80
N TRP A 22 -5.76 9.57 17.71
CA TRP A 22 -6.75 8.62 18.22
C TRP A 22 -7.93 9.34 18.89
N ARG A 23 -7.66 10.40 19.65
CA ARG A 23 -8.73 11.22 20.24
C ARG A 23 -9.59 11.89 19.16
N LYS A 24 -8.98 12.38 18.08
CA LYS A 24 -9.69 13.02 16.97
C LYS A 24 -10.59 12.00 16.25
N ARG A 25 -10.04 10.84 15.89
CA ARG A 25 -10.79 9.72 15.26
C ARG A 25 -12.00 9.31 16.09
N PHE A 26 -11.84 9.21 17.41
CA PHE A 26 -12.93 8.85 18.31
C PHE A 26 -14.04 9.92 18.37
N ILE A 27 -13.67 11.22 18.36
CA ILE A 27 -14.65 12.32 18.33
C ILE A 27 -15.39 12.36 16.98
N GLU A 28 -14.72 12.00 15.90
CA GLU A 28 -15.28 11.92 14.54
C GLU A 28 -16.17 10.68 14.32
N GLY A 29 -16.36 9.84 15.35
CA GLY A 29 -17.24 8.67 15.30
C GLY A 29 -16.61 7.46 14.61
N SER A 30 -15.27 7.42 14.48
CA SER A 30 -14.58 6.25 13.98
C SER A 30 -14.59 5.14 15.03
N GLU A 31 -15.32 4.06 14.75
CA GLU A 31 -15.36 2.83 15.56
C GLU A 31 -14.28 1.82 15.16
N LEU A 32 -13.55 2.09 14.06
CA LEU A 32 -12.48 1.21 13.59
C LEU A 32 -11.27 1.30 14.53
N LEU A 33 -10.92 0.15 15.12
CA LEU A 33 -9.69 -0.03 15.89
C LEU A 33 -8.51 -0.44 15.01
N GLU A 34 -8.79 -0.99 13.84
CA GLU A 34 -7.77 -1.41 12.87
C GLU A 34 -7.07 -0.20 12.25
N ASP A 35 -5.81 -0.37 11.86
CA ASP A 35 -5.09 0.64 11.10
C ASP A 35 -5.77 0.86 9.75
N ASP A 36 -5.76 2.11 9.28
CA ASP A 36 -6.18 2.41 7.92
C ASP A 36 -5.32 1.61 6.94
N ALA A 37 -5.88 1.26 5.79
CA ALA A 37 -5.14 0.59 4.73
C ALA A 37 -3.86 1.39 4.42
N GLN A 38 -2.72 0.90 4.91
CA GLN A 38 -1.45 1.55 4.69
C GLN A 38 -1.17 1.44 3.19
N PRO A 39 -0.92 2.54 2.47
CA PRO A 39 -0.53 2.47 1.08
C PRO A 39 0.80 1.71 1.01
N GLY A 40 0.72 0.41 0.72
CA GLY A 40 1.87 -0.44 0.60
C GLY A 40 2.75 0.03 -0.55
N GLN A 41 4.05 -0.18 -0.40
CA GLN A 41 5.08 0.17 -1.39
C GLN A 41 4.82 -0.46 -2.77
N ALA A 42 4.05 -1.55 -2.83
CA ALA A 42 3.59 -2.20 -4.05
C ALA A 42 2.80 -1.26 -4.99
N HIS A 43 2.03 -0.30 -4.45
CA HIS A 43 1.30 0.66 -5.27
C HIS A 43 2.19 1.72 -5.92
N HIS A 44 3.39 1.97 -5.39
CA HIS A 44 4.28 3.00 -5.92
C HIS A 44 5.13 2.51 -7.10
N VAL A 45 5.34 1.19 -7.21
CA VAL A 45 6.13 0.55 -8.29
C VAL A 45 5.25 0.17 -9.48
N ILE A 46 3.96 -0.07 -9.25
CA ILE A 46 3.01 -0.44 -10.29
C ILE A 46 2.09 0.77 -10.54
N THR A 47 2.50 1.65 -11.45
CA THR A 47 1.65 2.76 -11.88
C THR A 47 0.47 2.23 -12.71
N THR A 48 -0.65 2.94 -12.67
CA THR A 48 -1.83 2.61 -13.49
C THR A 48 -1.52 2.64 -14.99
N GLU A 49 -0.57 3.47 -15.41
CA GLU A 49 -0.04 3.53 -16.78
C GLU A 49 0.63 2.20 -17.19
N MET A 50 1.50 1.63 -16.35
CA MET A 50 2.13 0.33 -16.61
C MET A 50 1.11 -0.80 -16.71
N ILE A 51 0.06 -0.79 -15.87
CA ILE A 51 -1.03 -1.79 -15.96
C ILE A 51 -1.78 -1.64 -17.29
N ALA A 52 -2.02 -0.41 -17.75
CA ALA A 52 -2.69 -0.17 -19.03
C ALA A 52 -1.86 -0.65 -20.22
N GLU A 53 -0.55 -0.40 -20.23
CA GLU A 53 0.35 -0.88 -21.28
C GLU A 53 0.43 -2.41 -21.34
N VAL A 54 0.57 -3.09 -20.19
CA VAL A 54 0.55 -4.57 -20.13
C VAL A 54 -0.76 -5.12 -20.68
N ASN A 55 -1.90 -4.53 -20.29
CA ASN A 55 -3.21 -4.94 -20.81
C ASN A 55 -3.34 -4.73 -22.32
N ALA A 56 -2.81 -3.63 -22.87
CA ALA A 56 -2.81 -3.38 -24.31
C ALA A 56 -2.01 -4.45 -25.07
N LEU A 57 -0.84 -4.84 -24.54
CA LEU A 57 -0.01 -5.91 -25.13
C LEU A 57 -0.71 -7.27 -25.12
N VAL A 58 -1.40 -7.62 -24.03
CA VAL A 58 -2.16 -8.88 -23.93
C VAL A 58 -3.37 -8.89 -24.87
N LEU A 59 -4.03 -7.75 -25.06
CA LEU A 59 -5.15 -7.60 -26.00
C LEU A 59 -4.70 -7.71 -27.46
N ASP A 60 -3.53 -7.14 -27.79
CA ASP A 60 -2.94 -7.21 -29.14
C ASP A 60 -2.43 -8.63 -29.46
N ASN A 61 -1.73 -9.26 -28.50
CA ASN A 61 -1.19 -10.61 -28.64
C ASN A 61 -1.54 -11.49 -27.45
N ARG A 62 -2.63 -12.26 -27.58
CA ARG A 62 -3.14 -13.13 -26.50
C ARG A 62 -2.19 -14.27 -26.09
N ILE A 63 -1.16 -14.58 -26.90
CA ILE A 63 -0.19 -15.67 -26.64
C ILE A 63 1.14 -15.11 -26.09
N ILE A 64 1.18 -13.84 -25.71
CA ILE A 64 2.40 -13.22 -25.19
C ILE A 64 2.82 -13.82 -23.85
N THR A 65 4.12 -14.06 -23.69
CA THR A 65 4.72 -14.63 -22.48
C THR A 65 5.20 -13.54 -21.51
N MET A 66 5.36 -13.88 -20.22
CA MET A 66 5.88 -12.95 -19.21
C MET A 66 7.28 -12.41 -19.57
N ASP A 67 8.14 -13.25 -20.17
CA ASP A 67 9.48 -12.87 -20.63
C ASP A 67 9.42 -11.83 -21.75
N GLU A 68 8.50 -12.01 -22.71
CA GLU A 68 8.28 -11.03 -23.78
C GLU A 68 7.77 -9.69 -23.23
N ILE A 69 6.88 -9.71 -22.23
CA ILE A 69 6.37 -8.48 -21.61
C ILE A 69 7.46 -7.76 -20.81
N HIS A 70 8.28 -8.50 -20.04
CA HIS A 70 9.45 -7.91 -19.39
C HIS A 70 10.33 -7.24 -20.43
N TRP A 71 10.68 -7.96 -21.51
CA TRP A 71 11.57 -7.45 -22.53
C TRP A 71 11.02 -6.21 -23.24
N LEU A 72 9.72 -6.21 -23.57
CA LEU A 72 9.04 -5.10 -24.25
C LEU A 72 8.91 -3.84 -23.38
N LEU A 73 8.57 -4.01 -22.10
CA LEU A 73 8.30 -2.88 -21.20
C LEU A 73 9.51 -2.47 -20.36
N GLY A 74 10.59 -3.27 -20.36
CA GLY A 74 11.79 -3.00 -19.55
C GLY A 74 11.56 -3.09 -18.03
N ILE A 75 10.46 -3.71 -17.59
CA ILE A 75 10.06 -3.82 -16.18
C ILE A 75 10.59 -5.13 -15.57
N SER A 76 10.79 -5.16 -14.25
CA SER A 76 11.30 -6.38 -13.60
C SER A 76 10.33 -7.55 -13.70
N VAL A 77 10.84 -8.79 -13.77
CA VAL A 77 10.02 -10.02 -13.75
C VAL A 77 9.02 -10.01 -12.58
N GLY A 78 9.46 -9.58 -11.39
CA GLY A 78 8.60 -9.50 -10.20
C GLY A 78 7.46 -8.49 -10.37
N THR A 79 7.73 -7.36 -11.04
CA THR A 79 6.70 -6.37 -11.37
C THR A 79 5.71 -6.93 -12.39
N THR A 80 6.18 -7.60 -13.45
CA THR A 80 5.31 -8.27 -14.43
C THR A 80 4.42 -9.32 -13.76
N HIS A 81 4.99 -10.12 -12.86
CA HIS A 81 4.26 -11.14 -12.12
C HIS A 81 3.16 -10.53 -11.24
N ASN A 82 3.47 -9.46 -10.51
CA ASN A 82 2.51 -8.76 -9.67
C ASN A 82 1.38 -8.06 -10.46
N ILE A 83 1.60 -7.75 -11.74
CA ILE A 83 0.56 -7.14 -12.61
C ILE A 83 -0.36 -8.22 -13.20
N MET A 84 0.19 -9.41 -13.49
CA MET A 84 -0.57 -10.52 -14.10
C MET A 84 -1.35 -11.38 -13.10
N HIS A 85 -0.94 -11.39 -11.82
CA HIS A 85 -1.51 -12.23 -10.77
C HIS A 85 -2.46 -11.46 -9.85
#